data_AF-A0A822IXM4-F1
#
_entry.id   AF-A0A822IXM4-F1
#
_cell.length_a   1.000
_cell.length_b   1.000
_cell.length_c   1.000
_cell.angle_alpha   90.00
_cell.angle_beta   90.00
_cell.angle_gamma   90.00
#
_symmetry.space_group_name_H-M   'P 1'
#
loop_
_entity.id
_entity.type
_entity.pdbx_description
1 polymer ?
#
loop_
_entity_poly.entity_id
_entity_poly.type
_entity_poly.pdbx_seq_one_letter_code
_entity_poly.pdbx_strand_id
1 'polypeptide(L)' 'MIARGTQKGQFGPMPPTDKKFEITVIDIMRFKDGKLIEHWGVADRLALMEQLGMKPPPKIIMKIMSLLHR' A
#
# COMPACT_ATOMS: atom_id res chain seq x y z
N MET A 1 -8.46 -8.46 8.15
CA MET A 1 -9.62 -8.27 7.23
C MET A 1 -9.15 -8.28 5.78
N ILE A 2 -10.10 -8.35 4.83
CA ILE A 2 -9.83 -8.18 3.39
C ILE A 2 -10.48 -6.88 2.92
N ALA A 3 -9.73 -6.01 2.24
CA ALA A 3 -10.22 -4.80 1.59
C ALA A 3 -10.27 -5.00 0.08
N ARG A 4 -11.40 -4.63 -0.54
CA ARG A 4 -11.62 -4.72 -1.99
C ARG A 4 -12.09 -3.38 -2.53
N GLY A 5 -11.69 -3.05 -3.75
CA GLY A 5 -12.13 -1.81 -4.38
C GLY A 5 -11.72 -1.70 -5.84
N THR A 6 -12.05 -0.56 -6.44
CA THR A 6 -11.55 -0.15 -7.76
C THR A 6 -10.85 1.18 -7.60
N GLN A 7 -9.61 1.31 -8.10
CA GLN A 7 -8.85 2.55 -7.98
C GLN A 7 -9.31 3.57 -9.03
N LYS A 8 -10.38 4.29 -8.68
CA LYS A 8 -10.96 5.39 -9.48
C LYS A 8 -10.25 6.74 -9.27
N GLY A 9 -9.52 6.88 -8.16
CA GLY A 9 -8.79 8.09 -7.79
C GLY A 9 -7.28 7.89 -7.81
N GLN A 10 -6.53 8.99 -7.72
CA GLN A 10 -5.08 8.95 -7.59
C GLN A 10 -4.67 8.23 -6.30
N PHE A 11 -3.66 7.37 -6.37
CA PHE A 11 -3.08 6.67 -5.22
C PHE A 11 -1.59 7.01 -5.12
N GLY A 12 -1.24 7.90 -4.19
CA GLY A 12 0.13 8.41 -4.07
C GLY A 12 0.61 9.03 -5.41
N PRO A 13 1.74 8.57 -5.98
CA PRO A 13 2.21 9.04 -7.29
C PRO A 13 1.49 8.38 -8.48
N MET A 14 0.64 7.37 -8.27
CA MET A 14 -0.01 6.64 -9.37
C MET A 14 -1.34 7.30 -9.78
N PRO A 15 -1.54 7.60 -11.08
CA PRO A 15 -2.83 8.07 -11.57
C PRO A 15 -3.92 7.00 -11.38
N PRO A 16 -5.21 7.37 -11.50
CA PRO A 16 -6.30 6.37 -11.56
C PRO A 16 -6.03 5.31 -12.63
N THR A 17 -6.23 4.03 -12.29
CA THR A 17 -6.01 2.92 -13.24
C THR A 17 -7.28 2.16 -13.60
N ASP A 18 -8.41 2.45 -12.93
CA ASP A 18 -9.67 1.70 -13.04
C ASP A 18 -9.56 0.21 -12.72
N LYS A 19 -8.42 -0.25 -12.18
CA LYS A 19 -8.21 -1.64 -11.80
C LYS A 19 -8.87 -1.95 -10.47
N LYS A 20 -9.37 -3.18 -10.37
CA LYS A 20 -9.82 -3.77 -9.11
C LYS A 20 -8.61 -4.19 -8.28
N PHE A 21 -8.76 -4.14 -6.96
CA PHE A 21 -7.78 -4.69 -6.03
C PHE A 21 -8.46 -5.47 -4.91
N GLU A 22 -7.71 -6.39 -4.33
CA GLU A 22 -8.03 -7.11 -3.10
C GLU A 22 -6.76 -7.26 -2.25
N ILE A 23 -6.76 -6.74 -1.03
CA ILE A 23 -5.60 -6.77 -0.14
C ILE A 23 -5.97 -7.19 1.28
N THR A 24 -4.99 -7.71 2.00
CA THR A 24 -5.08 -7.95 3.44
C THR A 24 -4.84 -6.66 4.21
N VAL A 25 -5.56 -6.49 5.31
CA VAL A 25 -5.36 -5.39 6.26
C VAL A 25 -5.43 -5.93 7.68
N ILE A 26 -4.51 -5.50 8.53
CA ILE A 26 -4.56 -5.71 9.98
C ILE A 26 -5.03 -4.41 10.61
N ASP A 27 -6.02 -4.49 11.48
CA ASP A 27 -6.45 -3.36 12.31
C ASP A 27 -5.99 -3.59 13.74
N ILE A 28 -5.21 -2.64 14.26
CA ILE A 28 -4.79 -2.60 15.66
C ILE A 28 -5.61 -1.50 16.32
N MET A 29 -6.32 -1.86 17.39
CA MET A 29 -7.22 -0.96 18.09
C MET A 29 -6.87 -0.91 19.57
N ARG A 30 -6.83 0.28 20.16
CA ARG A 30 -6.71 0.46 21.62
C ARG A 30 -7.99 1.04 22.19
N PHE A 31 -8.46 0.42 23.27
CA PHE A 31 -9.65 0.85 23.99
C PHE A 31 -9.30 1.35 25.39
N LYS A 32 -10.06 2.34 25.89
CA LYS A 32 -10.03 2.80 27.28
C LYS A 32 -11.44 3.18 27.70
N ASP A 33 -11.85 2.76 28.90
CA ASP A 33 -13.19 3.04 29.45
C ASP A 33 -14.33 2.65 28.48
N GLY A 34 -14.17 1.51 27.81
CA GLY A 34 -15.14 0.99 26.83
C GLY A 34 -15.16 1.72 25.48
N LYS A 35 -14.28 2.69 25.25
CA LYS A 35 -14.24 3.49 24.01
C LYS A 35 -12.96 3.21 23.20
N LEU A 36 -13.10 3.19 21.87
CA LEU A 36 -11.96 3.17 20.95
C LEU A 36 -11.24 4.52 21.03
N ILE A 37 -9.95 4.51 21.35
CA ILE A 37 -9.15 5.73 21.49
C ILE A 37 -8.00 5.82 20.49
N GLU A 38 -7.55 4.70 19.94
CA GLU A 38 -6.57 4.66 18.85
C GLU A 38 -6.88 3.53 17.87
N HIS A 39 -6.58 3.78 16.60
CA HIS A 39 -6.71 2.80 15.53
C HIS A 39 -5.54 2.96 14.56
N TRP A 40 -4.90 1.84 14.23
CA TRP A 40 -3.89 1.76 13.18
C TRP A 40 -4.26 0.67 12.19
N GLY A 41 -4.43 1.06 10.93
CA GLY A 41 -4.56 0.14 9.81
C GLY A 41 -3.20 -0.17 9.20
N VAL A 42 -2.82 -1.45 9.17
CA VAL A 42 -1.65 -1.97 8.48
C VAL A 42 -2.12 -2.71 7.24
N ALA A 43 -2.21 -1.98 6.13
CA ALA A 43 -2.61 -2.52 4.84
C ALA A 43 -1.40 -3.05 4.05
N ASP A 44 -1.56 -4.15 3.33
CA ASP A 44 -0.57 -4.63 2.37
C ASP A 44 -0.51 -3.71 1.13
N ARG A 45 0.19 -2.59 1.30
CA ARG A 45 0.34 -1.58 0.26
C ARG A 45 1.21 -2.06 -0.90
N LEU A 46 2.12 -3.02 -0.67
CA LEU A 46 2.93 -3.57 -1.75
C LEU A 46 2.05 -4.39 -2.70
N ALA A 47 1.24 -5.29 -2.17
CA ALA A 47 0.27 -6.04 -2.97
C ALA A 47 -0.73 -5.12 -3.69
N LEU A 48 -1.17 -4.03 -3.03
CA LEU A 48 -1.99 -3.01 -3.68
C LEU A 48 -1.28 -2.41 -4.89
N MET A 49 -0.05 -1.91 -4.72
CA MET A 49 0.70 -1.25 -5.79
C MET A 49 0.97 -2.19 -6.96
N GLU A 50 1.30 -3.46 -6.69
CA GLU A 50 1.47 -4.49 -7.73
C GLU A 50 0.19 -4.72 -8.53
N GLN A 51 -0.96 -4.86 -7.87
CA GLN A 51 -2.26 -5.04 -8.54
C GLN A 51 -2.66 -3.83 -9.38
N LEU A 52 -2.35 -2.61 -8.92
CA LEU A 52 -2.55 -1.38 -9.69
C LEU A 52 -1.56 -1.24 -10.85
N GLY A 53 -0.50 -2.04 -10.88
CA GLY A 53 0.47 -2.11 -11.97
C GLY A 53 1.64 -1.13 -11.80
N MET A 54 2.00 -0.80 -10.56
CA MET A 54 3.26 -0.13 -10.27
C MET A 54 4.40 -0.98 -10.83
N LYS A 55 5.18 -0.40 -11.74
CA LYS A 55 6.35 -1.07 -12.30
C LYS A 55 7.52 -0.90 -11.34
N PRO A 56 8.39 -1.92 -11.20
CA PRO A 56 9.64 -1.74 -10.47
C PRO A 56 10.45 -0.60 -11.10
N PRO A 57 11.26 0.12 -10.29
CA PRO A 57 12.14 1.15 -10.83
C PRO A 57 13.04 0.55 -11.91
N PRO A 58 13.42 1.33 -12.94
CA PRO A 58 14.34 0.89 -13.98
C PRO A 58 15.58 0.22 -13.38
N LYS A 59 16.03 -0.89 -13.96
CA LYS A 59 17.19 -1.67 -13.47
C LYS A 59 18.46 -0.82 -13.28
N ILE A 60 18.63 0.23 -14.08
CA ILE A 60 19.73 1.20 -13.96
C ILE A 60 19.71 1.93 -12.60
N ILE A 61 18.53 2.34 -12.13
CA ILE A 61 18.34 3.03 -10.84
C ILE A 61 18.64 2.06 -9.69
N MET A 62 18.14 0.83 -9.78
CA MET A 62 18.42 -0.20 -8.78
C MET A 62 19.92 -0.51 -8.68
N LYS A 63 20.64 -0.54 -9.81
CA LYS A 63 22.09 -0.73 -9.83
C LYS A 63 22.84 0.42 -9.16
N ILE A 64 22.48 1.67 -9.44
CA ILE A 64 23.06 2.86 -8.79
C ILE A 64 22.80 2.83 -7.28
N MET A 65 21.57 2.55 -6.85
CA MET A 65 21.24 2.44 -5.43
C MET A 65 22.04 1.33 -4.73
N SER A 66 22.26 0.18 -5.37
CA SER A 66 23.07 -0.91 -4.80
C SER A 66 24.55 -0.56 -4.64
N LEU A 67 25.06 0.42 -5.39
CA LEU A 67 26.44 0.90 -5.32
C LEU A 67 26.62 1.98 -4.23
N LEU A 68 25.56 2.73 -3.90
CA LEU A 68 25.57 3.78 -2.88
C LEU A 68 25.47 3.25 -1.44
N HIS A 69 25.07 1.99 -1.26
CA HIS A 69 25.00 1.31 0.05
C HIS A 69 26.14 0.28 0.22
N ARG A 70 27.20 0.39 -0.58
CA ARG A 70 28.45 -0.37 -0.41
C ARG A 70 29.54 0.53 0.16
#